data_AF-A0A433I5D9-F1
#
_entry.id   AF-A0A433I5D9-F1
#
_cell.length_a   1.000
_cell.length_b   1.000
_cell.length_c   1.000
_cell.angle_alpha   90.00
_cell.angle_beta   90.00
_cell.angle_gamma   90.00
#
_symmetry.space_group_name_H-M   'P 1'
#
loop_
_entity.id
_entity.type
_entity.pdbx_description
1 polymer ?
#
loop_
_entity_poly.entity_id
_entity_poly.type
_entity_poly.pdbx_seq_one_letter_code
_entity_poly.pdbx_strand_id
1 'polypeptide(L)'
;MFFERHGGGERVILVHLDGQDPEAREDPQEFQELANSAGAETVAFFNVPRHRPTAKFLIGSGKVEELRDLVHAEEADLVIF
;
A
#
# COMPACT_ATOMS: atom_id res chain seq x y z
N MET A 1 -30.67 -4.41 0.06
CA MET A 1 -29.38 -4.38 0.78
C MET A 1 -28.57 -3.27 0.15
N PHE A 2 -28.37 -2.15 0.84
CA PHE A 2 -27.53 -1.06 0.32
C PHE A 2 -26.08 -1.41 0.67
N PHE A 3 -25.25 -1.61 -0.35
CA PHE A 3 -23.80 -1.58 -0.18
C PHE A 3 -23.40 -0.11 -0.12
N GLU A 4 -22.81 0.33 0.98
CA GLU A 4 -22.05 1.57 0.98
C GLU A 4 -20.93 1.41 -0.06
N ARG A 5 -21.01 2.15 -1.15
CA ARG A 5 -19.88 2.29 -2.06
C ARG A 5 -18.98 3.35 -1.44
N HIS A 6 -17.73 3.00 -1.13
CA HIS A 6 -16.71 4.03 -0.94
C HIS A 6 -16.72 4.92 -2.19
N GLY A 7 -16.86 6.23 -1.97
CA GLY A 7 -17.27 7.20 -2.98
C GLY A 7 -16.22 7.51 -4.06
N GLY A 8 -15.08 6.80 -4.05
CA GLY A 8 -13.86 7.22 -4.73
C GLY A 8 -13.22 8.43 -4.04
N GLY A 9 -11.94 8.66 -4.31
CA GLY A 9 -11.19 9.80 -3.76
C GLY A 9 -10.59 9.57 -2.37
N GLU A 10 -10.55 8.32 -1.89
CA GLU A 10 -9.72 7.98 -0.73
C GLU A 10 -8.25 8.19 -1.09
N ARG A 11 -7.51 8.87 -0.22
CA ARG A 11 -6.08 9.10 -0.34
C ARG A 11 -5.34 7.82 0.04
N VAL A 12 -4.75 7.15 -0.93
CA VAL A 12 -4.19 5.81 -0.76
C VAL A 12 -2.67 5.83 -0.81
N ILE A 13 -2.04 5.17 0.16
CA ILE A 13 -0.64 4.75 0.07
C ILE A 13 -0.61 3.29 -0.39
N LEU A 14 0.08 3.02 -1.48
CA LEU A 14 0.33 1.68 -1.98
C LEU A 14 1.67 1.19 -1.42
N VAL A 15 1.68 0.06 -0.72
CA VAL A 15 2.87 -0.55 -0.14
C VAL A 15 3.28 -1.73 -1.02
N HIS A 16 4.42 -1.61 -1.68
CA HIS A 16 4.95 -2.70 -2.48
C HIS A 16 5.99 -3.49 -1.69
N LEU A 17 5.80 -4.80 -1.64
CA LEU A 17 6.67 -5.72 -0.91
C LEU A 17 7.59 -6.45 -1.88
N ASP A 18 8.83 -5.98 -1.95
CA ASP A 18 9.90 -6.63 -2.73
C ASP A 18 10.30 -7.95 -2.03
N GLY A 19 9.73 -9.05 -2.50
CA GLY A 19 10.04 -10.40 -2.07
C GLY A 19 11.45 -10.87 -2.47
N GLN A 20 11.92 -11.96 -1.85
CA GLN A 20 13.17 -12.63 -2.24
C GLN A 20 13.01 -13.49 -3.50
N ASP A 21 11.77 -13.85 -3.83
CA ASP A 21 11.44 -14.67 -4.99
C ASP A 21 11.16 -13.78 -6.21
N PRO A 22 12.00 -13.83 -7.26
CA PRO A 22 11.80 -13.07 -8.48
C PRO A 22 10.51 -13.43 -9.23
N GLU A 23 10.01 -14.67 -9.10
CA GLU A 23 8.80 -15.13 -9.79
C GLU A 23 7.52 -14.65 -9.10
N ALA A 24 7.61 -14.24 -7.83
CA ALA A 24 6.50 -13.66 -7.06
C ALA A 24 6.51 -12.13 -7.05
N ARG A 25 7.33 -11.48 -7.88
CA ARG A 25 7.36 -10.03 -7.98
C ARG A 25 6.14 -9.52 -8.74
N GLU A 26 5.27 -8.83 -8.04
CA GLU A 26 4.18 -8.07 -8.63
C GLU A 26 4.73 -6.87 -9.41
N ASP A 27 4.06 -6.49 -10.50
CA ASP A 27 4.41 -5.29 -11.25
C ASP A 27 3.88 -4.05 -10.51
N PRO A 28 4.75 -3.15 -10.01
CA PRO A 28 4.34 -1.91 -9.35
C PRO A 28 3.39 -1.05 -10.19
N GLN A 29 3.54 -1.08 -11.51
CA GLN A 29 2.71 -0.32 -12.42
C GLN A 29 1.29 -0.88 -12.47
N GLU A 30 1.16 -2.20 -12.61
CA GLU A 30 -0.16 -2.87 -12.60
C GLU A 30 -0.88 -2.61 -11.29
N PHE A 31 -0.18 -2.68 -10.15
CA PHE A 31 -0.79 -2.40 -8.85
C PHE A 31 -1.36 -0.98 -8.76
N GLN A 32 -0.62 0.01 -9.25
CA GLN A 32 -1.08 1.39 -9.30
C GLN A 32 -2.26 1.58 -10.28
N GLU A 33 -2.24 0.91 -11.44
CA GLU A 33 -3.35 0.96 -12.40
C GLU A 33 -4.64 0.34 -11.83
N LEU A 34 -4.54 -0.75 -11.06
CA LEU A 34 -5.66 -1.36 -10.36
C LEU A 34 -6.26 -0.43 -9.30
N ALA A 35 -5.41 0.20 -8.48
CA ALA A 35 -5.86 1.16 -7.47
C ALA A 35 -6.56 2.36 -8.11
N ASN A 36 -5.96 2.93 -9.16
CA ASN A 36 -6.55 4.05 -9.89
C ASN A 36 -7.89 3.67 -10.54
N SER A 37 -7.98 2.46 -11.12
CA SER A 37 -9.22 1.95 -11.72
C SER A 37 -10.34 1.71 -10.69
N ALA A 38 -9.97 1.42 -9.44
CA ALA A 38 -10.90 1.30 -8.32
C ALA A 38 -11.37 2.68 -7.78
N GLY A 39 -10.79 3.79 -8.27
CA GLY A 39 -11.14 5.15 -7.87
C GLY A 39 -10.33 5.69 -6.68
N ALA A 40 -9.18 5.07 -6.37
CA ALA A 40 -8.24 5.59 -5.37
C ALA A 40 -7.49 6.82 -5.89
N GLU A 41 -7.22 7.79 -5.02
CA GLU A 41 -6.21 8.83 -5.25
C GLU A 41 -4.89 8.34 -4.65
N THR A 42 -4.00 7.79 -5.47
CA THR A 42 -2.70 7.32 -4.96
C THR A 42 -1.82 8.51 -4.59
N VAL A 43 -1.55 8.71 -3.30
CA VAL A 43 -0.76 9.83 -2.76
C VAL A 43 0.71 9.47 -2.55
N ALA A 44 1.01 8.20 -2.31
CA ALA A 44 2.39 7.72 -2.25
C ALA A 44 2.53 6.24 -2.62
N PHE A 45 3.72 5.87 -3.06
CA PHE A 45 4.13 4.48 -3.29
C PHE A 45 5.30 4.14 -2.36
N PHE A 46 5.09 3.23 -1.42
CA PHE A 46 6.03 2.88 -0.36
C PHE A 46 6.65 1.51 -0.62
N ASN A 47 7.90 1.51 -1.11
CA ASN A 47 8.59 0.25 -1.40
C ASN A 47 9.31 -0.31 -0.16
N VAL A 48 9.11 -1.60 0.11
CA VAL A 48 9.75 -2.34 1.20
C VAL A 48 10.70 -3.39 0.62
N PRO A 49 11.98 -3.03 0.37
CA PRO A 49 12.95 -3.95 -0.21
C PRO A 49 13.29 -5.09 0.74
N ARG A 50 13.55 -6.27 0.16
CA ARG A 50 14.01 -7.46 0.89
C ARG A 50 13.09 -7.81 2.06
N HIS A 51 11.80 -7.72 1.82
CA HIS A 51 10.78 -7.97 2.82
C HIS A 51 10.88 -9.40 3.36
N ARG A 52 10.89 -9.53 4.69
CA ARG A 52 10.70 -10.81 5.38
C ARG A 52 9.50 -10.64 6.31
N PRO A 53 8.37 -11.32 6.04
CA PRO A 53 7.14 -11.08 6.77
C PRO A 53 7.31 -11.35 8.26
N THR A 54 6.83 -10.43 9.09
CA THR A 54 6.68 -10.64 10.52
C THR A 54 5.23 -10.98 10.84
N ALA A 55 5.00 -11.94 11.74
CA ALA A 55 3.64 -12.34 12.13
C ALA A 55 2.81 -11.20 12.72
N LYS A 56 3.47 -10.14 13.23
CA LYS A 56 2.80 -9.02 13.89
C LYS A 56 2.32 -7.95 12.92
N PHE A 57 3.13 -7.58 11.92
CA PHE A 57 2.89 -6.38 11.12
C PHE A 57 3.06 -6.57 9.61
N LEU A 58 3.28 -7.79 9.14
CA LEU A 58 3.74 -8.08 7.77
C LEU A 58 5.13 -7.48 7.52
N ILE A 59 5.29 -6.17 7.52
CA ILE A 59 6.59 -5.48 7.44
C ILE A 59 7.30 -5.40 8.80
N GLY A 60 8.60 -5.04 8.79
CA GLY A 60 9.37 -4.85 10.02
C GLY A 60 8.98 -3.58 10.78
N SER A 61 9.13 -3.59 12.11
CA SER A 61 8.72 -2.46 12.98
C SER A 61 9.25 -1.08 12.56
N GLY A 62 10.52 -0.96 12.13
CA GLY A 62 11.04 0.31 11.61
C GLY A 62 10.31 0.81 10.36
N LYS A 63 9.91 -0.11 9.46
CA LYS A 63 9.11 0.23 8.28
C LYS A 63 7.67 0.59 8.63
N VAL A 64 7.12 0.02 9.70
CA VAL A 64 5.83 0.44 10.25
C VAL A 64 5.89 1.89 10.74
N GLU A 65 6.97 2.27 11.43
CA GLU A 65 7.16 3.65 11.90
C GLU A 65 7.31 4.62 10.73
N GLU A 66 8.15 4.30 9.73
CA GLU A 66 8.28 5.08 8.49
C GLU A 66 6.93 5.24 7.77
N LEU A 67 6.16 4.15 7.63
CA LEU A 67 4.85 4.17 6.98
C LEU A 67 3.82 4.98 7.77
N ARG A 68 3.82 4.89 9.10
CA ARG A 68 2.96 5.70 9.97
C ARG A 68 3.22 7.19 9.75
N ASP A 69 4.49 7.58 9.72
CA ASP A 69 4.86 8.98 9.55
C ASP A 69 4.46 9.48 8.16
N LEU A 70 4.56 8.64 7.13
CA LEU A 70 4.08 8.92 5.78
C LEU A 70 2.54 9.05 5.72
N VAL A 71 1.80 8.16 6.38
CA VAL A 71 0.33 8.24 6.49
C VAL A 71 -0.10 9.59 7.08
N HIS A 72 0.59 10.05 8.12
CA HIS A 72 0.30 11.36 8.72
C HIS A 72 0.70 12.53 7.83
N ALA A 73 1.84 12.45 7.15
CA ALA A 73 2.32 13.51 6.27
C ALA A 73 1.45 13.68 5.02
N GLU A 74 0.99 12.57 4.45
CA GLU A 74 0.15 12.55 3.25
C GLU A 74 -1.34 12.58 3.56
N GLU A 75 -1.74 12.64 4.84
CA GLU A 75 -3.15 12.58 5.26
C GLU A 75 -3.88 11.42 4.58
N ALA A 76 -3.26 10.24 4.57
CA ALA A 76 -3.78 9.08 3.84
C ALA A 76 -4.95 8.45 4.61
N ASP A 77 -6.02 8.15 3.88
CA ASP A 77 -7.22 7.48 4.40
C ASP A 77 -7.03 5.96 4.47
N LEU A 78 -6.24 5.41 3.53
CA LEU A 78 -6.10 3.98 3.34
C LEU A 78 -4.67 3.59 2.96
N VAL A 79 -4.25 2.42 3.46
CA VAL A 79 -3.00 1.76 3.06
C VAL A 79 -3.34 0.41 2.46
N ILE A 80 -2.86 0.14 1.25
CA ILE A 80 -3.05 -1.13 0.53
C ILE A 80 -1.68 -1.79 0.39
N PHE A 81 -1.60 -3.08 0.70
CA PHE A 81 -0.42 -3.92 0.57
C PHE A 81 -0.54 -4.87 -0.61
#